data_AF-A0A2E5WE26-F1
#
_entry.id   AF-A0A2E5WE26-F1
#
_cell.length_a   1.000
_cell.length_b   1.000
_cell.length_c   1.000
_cell.angle_alpha   90.00
_cell.angle_beta   90.00
_cell.angle_gamma   90.00
#
_symmetry.space_group_name_H-M   'P 1'
#
loop_
_entity.id
_entity.type
_entity.pdbx_description
1 polymer ?
#
loop_
_entity_poly.entity_id
_entity_poly.type
_entity_poly.pdbx_seq_one_letter_code
_entity_poly.pdbx_strand_id
1 'polypeptide(L)'
;MCSPNGLTATPLLDLSATYALTKFLAEQIAQQFAMQHGIEVLSLRIPKPVNMDDHSTRKDPILPQWIAFPDLIQAYVRGLSAEFSGFQLATIVRETSKHRWDLTRAEKLLGYQPTCNLESMGYTLRDEPTGYGGAGVVWGDG
;
A
#
# COMPACT_ATOMS: atom_id res chain seq x y z
N MET A 1 -8.94 31.97 -34.87
CA MET A 1 -10.40 31.80 -35.08
C MET A 1 -10.77 30.43 -34.53
N CYS A 2 -11.63 30.38 -33.51
CA CYS A 2 -12.03 29.14 -32.83
C CYS A 2 -13.16 28.44 -33.60
N SER A 3 -13.06 27.12 -33.68
CA SER A 3 -14.08 26.15 -34.09
C SER A 3 -13.70 24.82 -33.42
N PRO A 4 -14.57 23.81 -33.27
CA PRO A 4 -16.02 23.81 -33.06
C PRO A 4 -16.40 23.03 -31.78
N ASN A 5 -17.70 22.99 -31.50
CA ASN A 5 -18.34 22.25 -30.41
C ASN A 5 -18.04 20.74 -30.42
N GLY A 6 -17.70 20.23 -29.25
CA GLY A 6 -17.65 18.81 -28.91
C GLY A 6 -17.26 18.69 -27.44
N LEU A 7 -18.26 18.66 -26.56
CA LEU A 7 -18.09 18.39 -25.12
C LEU A 7 -17.51 16.98 -24.95
N THR A 8 -16.19 16.83 -25.02
CA THR A 8 -15.49 15.63 -24.55
C THR A 8 -15.14 15.83 -23.10
N ALA A 9 -15.61 14.89 -22.27
CA ALA A 9 -15.41 14.88 -20.83
C ALA A 9 -13.98 15.26 -20.45
N THR A 10 -13.86 16.22 -19.54
CA THR A 10 -12.62 16.52 -18.82
C THR A 10 -12.01 15.19 -18.38
N PRO A 11 -10.70 14.94 -18.59
CA PRO A 11 -10.08 13.70 -18.14
C PRO A 11 -10.30 13.63 -16.64
N LEU A 12 -11.21 12.76 -16.22
CA LEU A 12 -11.48 12.48 -14.82
C LEU A 12 -10.12 12.08 -14.23
N LEU A 13 -9.60 12.92 -13.32
CA LEU A 13 -8.44 12.60 -12.51
C LEU A 13 -8.58 11.15 -12.06
N ASP A 14 -7.61 10.29 -12.40
CA ASP A 14 -7.58 8.93 -11.90
C ASP A 14 -7.62 9.00 -10.38
N LEU A 15 -8.71 8.51 -9.77
CA LEU A 15 -8.93 8.58 -8.34
C LEU A 15 -7.85 7.80 -7.57
N SER A 16 -7.26 6.76 -8.18
CA SER A 16 -6.18 5.98 -7.59
C SER A 16 -4.85 6.74 -7.63
N ALA A 17 -4.50 7.34 -8.78
CA ALA A 17 -3.35 8.23 -8.89
C ALA A 17 -3.49 9.48 -8.00
N THR A 18 -4.68 10.07 -7.94
CA THR A 18 -4.95 11.24 -7.09
C THR A 18 -4.84 10.87 -5.62
N TYR A 19 -5.41 9.73 -5.22
CA TYR A 19 -5.25 9.20 -3.87
C TYR A 19 -3.77 8.93 -3.55
N ALA A 20 -3.04 8.25 -4.43
CA ALA A 20 -1.61 7.96 -4.27
C ALA A 20 -0.80 9.26 -4.12
N LEU A 21 -1.07 10.27 -4.94
CA LEU A 21 -0.46 11.59 -4.85
C LEU A 21 -0.80 12.27 -3.51
N THR A 22 -2.02 12.16 -3.01
CA THR A 22 -2.37 12.72 -1.69
C THR A 22 -1.62 12.02 -0.56
N LYS A 23 -1.40 10.70 -0.65
CA LYS A 23 -0.62 9.95 0.35
C LYS A 23 0.86 10.27 0.27
N PHE A 24 1.41 10.42 -0.94
CA PHE A 24 2.77 10.87 -1.13
C PHE A 24 2.98 12.28 -0.55
N LEU A 25 2.06 13.22 -0.82
CA LEU A 25 2.11 14.55 -0.22
C LEU A 25 2.07 14.49 1.32
N ALA A 26 1.21 13.64 1.89
CA ALA A 26 1.16 13.45 3.35
C ALA A 26 2.49 12.92 3.91
N GLU A 27 3.17 12.00 3.22
CA GLU A 27 4.51 11.55 3.60
C GLU A 27 5.53 12.71 3.60
N GLN A 28 5.51 13.58 2.59
CA GLN A 28 6.39 14.74 2.52
C GLN A 28 6.12 15.74 3.65
N ILE A 29 4.84 16.00 3.97
CA ILE A 29 4.43 16.86 5.08
C ILE A 29 4.93 16.28 6.40
N ALA A 30 4.71 14.98 6.63
CA ALA A 30 5.17 14.27 7.82
C ALA A 30 6.70 14.39 8.00
N GLN A 31 7.45 14.18 6.92
CA GLN A 31 8.91 14.32 6.93
C GLN A 31 9.35 15.75 7.28
N GLN A 32 8.74 16.76 6.66
CA GLN A 32 9.05 18.16 6.94
C GLN A 32 8.76 18.52 8.40
N PHE A 33 7.62 18.10 8.94
CA PHE A 33 7.26 18.36 10.33
C PHE A 33 8.19 17.66 11.32
N ALA A 34 8.58 16.41 11.06
CA ALA A 34 9.57 15.70 11.86
C ALA A 34 10.92 16.44 11.89
N MET A 35 11.37 16.96 10.75
CA MET A 35 12.61 17.73 10.65
C MET A 35 12.52 19.09 11.36
N GLN A 36 11.41 19.81 11.22
CA GLN A 36 11.26 21.17 11.74
C GLN A 36 10.93 21.22 13.23
N HIS A 37 10.15 20.26 13.72
CA HIS A 37 9.63 20.26 15.08
C HIS A 37 10.24 19.17 15.98
N GLY A 38 11.11 18.33 15.43
CA GLY A 38 11.75 17.24 16.19
C GLY A 38 10.77 16.16 16.65
N ILE A 39 9.60 16.05 16.00
CA ILE A 39 8.63 15.00 16.31
C ILE A 39 9.01 13.69 15.61
N GLU A 40 8.65 12.57 16.24
CA GLU A 40 8.80 11.25 15.67
C GLU A 40 7.57 10.89 14.85
N VAL A 41 7.76 10.53 13.58
CA VAL A 41 6.66 10.16 12.69
C VAL A 41 7.00 8.88 11.94
N LEU A 42 6.13 7.88 12.08
CA LEU A 42 6.18 6.62 11.33
C LEU A 42 5.06 6.61 10.27
N SER A 43 5.46 6.59 9.00
CA SER A 43 4.56 6.35 7.88
C SER A 43 4.60 4.88 7.47
N LEU A 44 3.42 4.29 7.31
CA LEU A 44 3.26 2.91 6.85
C LEU A 44 2.61 2.89 5.46
N ARG A 45 3.31 2.33 4.47
CA ARG A 45 2.72 2.03 3.16
C ARG A 45 2.01 0.69 3.24
N ILE A 46 0.68 0.75 3.20
CA ILE A 46 -0.19 -0.39 3.47
C ILE A 46 -0.95 -0.77 2.19
N PRO A 47 -0.85 -2.03 1.73
CA PRO A 47 -1.63 -2.57 0.62
C PRO A 47 -3.06 -2.87 1.08
N LYS A 48 -3.91 -3.35 0.17
CA LYS A 48 -5.28 -3.72 0.54
C LYS A 48 -5.27 -4.87 1.57
N PRO A 49 -5.91 -4.70 2.73
CA PRO A 49 -6.06 -5.79 3.68
C PRO A 49 -7.16 -6.76 3.24
N VAL A 50 -6.97 -8.04 3.58
CA VAL A 50 -7.90 -9.13 3.31
C VAL A 50 -8.47 -9.62 4.63
N ASN A 51 -9.80 -9.56 4.74
CA ASN A 51 -10.52 -10.19 5.84
C ASN A 51 -10.68 -11.68 5.56
N MET A 52 -9.95 -12.51 6.30
CA MET A 52 -9.91 -13.95 6.06
C MET A 52 -11.17 -14.70 6.50
N ASP A 53 -11.99 -14.07 7.34
CA ASP A 53 -13.28 -14.58 7.80
C ASP A 53 -14.39 -14.36 6.76
N ASP A 54 -14.18 -13.45 5.81
CA ASP A 54 -15.07 -13.23 4.68
C ASP A 54 -14.72 -14.19 3.55
N HIS A 55 -15.47 -15.30 3.44
CA HIS A 55 -15.29 -16.30 2.39
C HIS A 55 -15.46 -15.74 0.96
N SER A 56 -16.12 -14.59 0.78
CA SER A 56 -16.25 -13.98 -0.55
C SER A 56 -14.90 -13.51 -1.11
N THR A 57 -13.95 -13.14 -0.23
CA THR A 57 -12.62 -12.66 -0.61
C THR A 57 -11.74 -13.71 -1.30
N ARG A 58 -12.12 -14.99 -1.24
CA ARG A 58 -11.42 -16.10 -1.91
C ARG A 58 -11.91 -16.37 -3.32
N LYS A 59 -13.03 -15.77 -3.74
CA LYS A 59 -13.63 -16.01 -5.07
C LYS A 59 -12.84 -15.36 -6.19
N ASP A 60 -12.27 -14.18 -5.91
CA ASP A 60 -11.53 -13.40 -6.89
C ASP A 60 -10.02 -13.50 -6.62
N PRO A 61 -9.19 -13.65 -7.66
CA PRO A 61 -7.74 -13.58 -7.52
C PRO A 61 -7.26 -12.27 -6.87
N ILE A 62 -6.38 -12.38 -5.89
CA ILE A 62 -5.82 -11.24 -5.15
C ILE A 62 -4.47 -10.80 -5.74
N LEU A 63 -4.08 -9.55 -5.50
CA LEU A 63 -2.73 -9.11 -5.87
C LEU A 63 -1.69 -9.66 -4.88
N PRO A 64 -0.46 -9.96 -5.34
CA PRO A 64 0.61 -10.49 -4.49
C PRO A 64 0.94 -9.63 -3.25
N GLN A 65 0.76 -8.32 -3.35
CA GLN A 65 1.03 -7.38 -2.26
C GLN A 65 -0.10 -7.31 -1.21
N TRP A 66 -1.26 -7.93 -1.42
CA TRP A 66 -2.35 -7.87 -0.43
C TRP A 66 -1.94 -8.54 0.88
N ILE A 67 -2.42 -8.00 2.00
CA ILE A 67 -2.00 -8.39 3.33
C ILE A 67 -3.17 -8.97 4.14
N ALA A 68 -2.91 -9.97 4.97
CA ALA A 68 -3.90 -10.46 5.91
C ALA A 68 -4.18 -9.42 7.01
N PHE A 69 -5.44 -9.28 7.43
CA PHE A 69 -5.81 -8.34 8.48
C PHE A 69 -5.00 -8.49 9.80
N PRO A 70 -4.72 -9.71 10.31
CA PRO A 70 -3.90 -9.89 11.51
C PRO A 70 -2.45 -9.39 11.38
N ASP A 71 -1.84 -9.55 10.19
CA ASP A 71 -0.47 -9.08 9.96
C ASP A 71 -0.43 -7.54 9.91
N LEU A 72 -1.47 -6.89 9.37
CA LEU A 72 -1.59 -5.44 9.44
C LEU A 72 -1.75 -4.94 10.89
N ILE A 73 -2.56 -5.62 11.71
CA ILE A 73 -2.69 -5.30 13.14
C ILE A 73 -1.32 -5.44 13.84
N GLN A 74 -0.58 -6.51 13.54
CA GLN A 74 0.75 -6.73 14.09
C GLN A 74 1.69 -5.56 13.76
N ALA A 75 1.69 -5.08 12.52
CA ALA A 75 2.50 -3.93 12.10
C ALA A 75 2.13 -2.65 12.86
N TYR A 76 0.84 -2.37 13.06
CA TYR A 76 0.39 -1.22 13.83
C TYR A 76 0.81 -1.29 15.30
N VAL A 77 0.58 -2.43 15.95
CA VAL A 77 0.97 -2.63 17.35
C VAL A 77 2.47 -2.45 17.52
N ARG A 78 3.26 -3.03 16.62
CA ARG A 78 4.73 -2.89 16.62
C ARG A 78 5.17 -1.44 16.36
N GLY A 79 4.51 -0.74 15.43
CA GLY A 79 4.81 0.66 15.13
C GLY A 79 4.57 1.61 16.29
N LEU A 80 3.57 1.35 17.13
CA LEU A 80 3.30 2.15 18.33
C LEU A 80 4.35 1.97 19.44
N SER A 81 5.10 0.86 19.41
CA SER A 81 6.14 0.56 20.42
C SER A 81 7.55 0.60 19.84
N ALA A 82 7.70 0.96 18.56
CA ALA A 82 9.00 1.01 17.90
C ALA A 82 9.78 2.25 18.37
N GLU A 83 11.04 2.06 18.72
CA GLU A 83 11.94 3.15 19.04
C GLU A 83 12.65 3.63 17.77
N PHE A 84 12.46 4.88 17.41
CA PHE A 84 13.12 5.52 16.27
C PHE A 84 13.12 7.04 16.44
N SER A 85 14.01 7.72 15.73
CA SER A 85 14.04 9.18 15.71
C SER A 85 13.62 9.74 14.34
N GLY A 86 13.02 10.93 14.39
CA GLY A 86 12.61 11.69 13.21
C GLY A 86 11.55 10.96 12.38
N PHE A 87 11.70 11.05 11.05
CA PHE A 87 10.77 10.42 10.11
C PHE A 87 11.25 9.04 9.67
N GLN A 88 10.34 8.06 9.76
CA GLN A 88 10.56 6.72 9.24
C GLN A 88 9.42 6.30 8.31
N LEU A 89 9.78 5.50 7.31
CA LEU A 89 8.86 4.93 6.33
C LEU A 89 9.06 3.43 6.27
N ALA A 90 7.99 2.66 6.43
CA ALA A 90 8.02 1.21 6.27
C ALA A 90 6.92 0.74 5.32
N THR A 91 7.28 -0.16 4.40
CA THR A 91 6.32 -0.86 3.55
C THR A 91 5.86 -2.13 4.25
N ILE A 92 4.57 -2.23 4.49
CA ILE A 92 3.96 -3.34 5.24
C ILE A 92 3.28 -4.26 4.23
N VAL A 93 4.04 -5.20 3.72
CA VAL A 93 3.53 -6.26 2.84
C VAL A 93 3.89 -7.61 3.43
N ARG A 94 3.51 -8.67 2.75
CA ARG A 94 4.02 -10.00 3.05
C ARG A 94 4.66 -10.57 1.81
N GLU A 95 5.67 -11.38 2.04
CA GLU A 95 6.30 -12.16 1.00
C GLU A 95 5.34 -13.22 0.40
N THR A 96 5.29 -13.30 -0.92
CA THR A 96 4.48 -14.29 -1.65
C THR A 96 5.33 -14.92 -2.75
N SER A 97 4.87 -16.02 -3.36
CA SER A 97 5.60 -16.68 -4.46
C SER A 97 6.00 -15.76 -5.62
N LYS A 98 5.37 -14.59 -5.76
CA LYS A 98 5.68 -13.55 -6.75
C LYS A 98 6.52 -12.38 -6.19
N HIS A 99 7.42 -12.67 -5.24
CA HIS A 99 8.37 -11.77 -4.55
C HIS A 99 8.67 -10.45 -5.29
N ARG A 100 8.27 -9.32 -4.71
CA ARG A 100 8.46 -7.99 -5.35
C ARG A 100 8.92 -6.87 -4.41
N TRP A 101 8.84 -7.06 -3.08
CA TRP A 101 9.00 -5.97 -2.12
C TRP A 101 9.99 -6.32 -1.03
N ASP A 102 10.92 -5.41 -0.74
CA ASP A 102 11.90 -5.57 0.33
C ASP A 102 11.29 -5.22 1.70
N LEU A 103 11.24 -6.23 2.58
CA LEU A 103 10.73 -6.12 3.95
C LEU A 103 11.80 -5.73 4.97
N THR A 104 13.07 -5.66 4.58
CA THR A 104 14.21 -5.45 5.50
C THR A 104 14.01 -4.25 6.40
N ARG A 105 13.40 -3.17 5.90
CA ARG A 105 13.16 -1.96 6.70
C ARG A 105 12.05 -2.16 7.73
N ALA A 106 10.95 -2.82 7.36
CA ALA A 106 9.87 -3.13 8.29
C ALA A 106 10.34 -4.11 9.38
N GLU A 107 11.15 -5.09 9.01
CA GLU A 107 11.77 -6.03 9.94
C GLU A 107 12.71 -5.33 10.92
N LYS A 108 13.64 -4.50 10.43
CA LYS A 108 14.62 -3.81 11.27
C LYS A 108 13.99 -2.75 12.17
N LEU A 109 13.02 -1.99 11.65
CA LEU A 109 12.42 -0.88 12.37
C LEU A 109 11.35 -1.33 13.37
N LEU A 110 10.54 -2.33 13.00
CA LEU A 110 9.35 -2.71 13.75
C LEU A 110 9.46 -4.11 14.39
N GLY A 111 10.46 -4.91 14.00
CA GLY A 111 10.46 -6.35 14.25
C GLY A 111 9.28 -7.04 13.57
N TYR A 112 8.76 -6.47 12.48
CA TYR A 112 7.60 -6.97 11.77
C TYR A 112 7.89 -8.33 11.13
N GLN A 113 7.05 -9.31 11.42
CA GLN A 113 7.20 -10.69 10.96
C GLN A 113 5.81 -11.23 10.61
N PRO A 114 5.38 -11.12 9.33
CA PRO A 114 4.06 -11.54 8.92
C PRO A 114 3.89 -13.05 9.06
N THR A 115 2.77 -13.46 9.64
CA THR A 115 2.47 -14.84 10.01
C THR A 115 1.50 -15.52 9.06
N CYS A 116 0.64 -14.78 8.35
CA CYS A 116 -0.45 -15.34 7.57
C CYS A 116 -0.09 -15.50 6.09
N ASN A 117 0.05 -16.74 5.61
CA ASN A 117 0.22 -17.00 4.18
C ASN A 117 -1.09 -17.10 3.41
N LEU A 118 -1.54 -16.01 2.79
CA LEU A 118 -2.77 -16.02 1.98
C LEU A 118 -2.71 -17.10 0.87
N GLU A 119 -1.60 -17.28 0.17
CA GLU A 119 -1.47 -18.32 -0.86
C GLU A 119 -1.60 -19.73 -0.26
N SER A 120 -0.89 -20.02 0.84
CA SER A 120 -1.02 -21.33 1.52
C SER A 120 -2.39 -21.53 2.18
N MET A 121 -3.16 -20.45 2.39
CA MET A 121 -4.52 -20.48 2.92
C MET A 121 -5.58 -20.62 1.81
N GLY A 122 -5.17 -20.83 0.56
CA GLY A 122 -6.04 -21.13 -0.57
C GLY A 122 -6.47 -19.92 -1.41
N TYR A 123 -5.82 -18.77 -1.25
CA TYR A 123 -6.04 -17.63 -2.13
C TYR A 123 -5.27 -17.81 -3.44
N THR A 124 -5.91 -17.49 -4.57
CA THR A 124 -5.25 -17.46 -5.87
C THR A 124 -4.64 -16.08 -6.13
N LEU A 125 -3.38 -16.04 -6.55
CA LEU A 125 -2.69 -14.80 -6.90
C LEU A 125 -2.89 -14.49 -8.39
N ARG A 126 -3.34 -13.28 -8.73
CA ARG A 126 -3.31 -12.80 -10.13
C ARG A 126 -1.94 -12.26 -10.50
N ASP A 127 -1.68 -12.16 -11.80
CA ASP A 127 -0.55 -11.40 -12.30
C ASP A 127 -0.81 -9.91 -12.11
N GLU A 128 0.26 -9.19 -11.80
CA GLU A 128 0.21 -7.75 -11.81
C GLU A 128 0.18 -7.32 -13.28
N PRO A 129 -0.81 -6.54 -13.70
CA PRO A 129 -0.94 -6.17 -15.09
C PRO A 129 0.21 -5.28 -15.53
N THR A 130 0.61 -5.47 -16.79
CA THR A 130 1.76 -4.82 -17.46
C THR A 130 1.60 -3.31 -17.63
N GLY A 131 0.41 -2.80 -17.35
CA GLY A 131 0.07 -1.41 -17.19
C GLY A 131 -1.32 -1.34 -16.60
N TYR A 132 -1.56 -0.39 -15.72
CA TYR A 132 -2.80 -0.16 -15.02
C TYR A 132 -3.72 0.85 -15.78
N GLY A 133 -3.56 0.93 -17.10
CA GLY A 133 -4.50 1.63 -18.01
C GLY A 133 -5.75 0.81 -18.35
N GLY A 134 -5.88 -0.41 -17.80
CA GLY A 134 -7.03 -1.29 -17.99
C GLY A 134 -7.98 -1.30 -16.80
N ALA A 135 -9.26 -1.50 -17.05
CA ALA A 135 -10.27 -1.64 -16.00
C ALA A 135 -9.90 -2.80 -15.05
N GLY A 136 -9.73 -2.49 -13.75
CA GLY A 136 -9.50 -3.48 -12.70
C GLY A 136 -8.15 -3.42 -11.98
N VAL A 137 -7.37 -2.35 -12.21
CA VAL A 137 -6.00 -2.25 -11.73
C VAL A 137 -5.73 -0.94 -10.97
N VAL A 138 -5.07 -1.03 -9.80
CA VAL A 138 -4.80 0.07 -8.86
C VAL A 138 -3.31 0.46 -8.91
N TRP A 139 -2.94 1.60 -9.50
CA TRP A 139 -1.54 2.06 -9.68
C TRP A 139 -0.86 2.41 -8.36
N GLY A 140 0.38 1.95 -8.20
CA GLY A 140 1.38 2.58 -7.35
C GLY A 140 2.75 2.38 -7.98
N ASP A 141 3.32 3.40 -8.62
CA ASP A 141 4.71 3.42 -9.10
C ASP A 141 5.18 4.88 -9.30
N GLY A 142 6.33 5.23 -8.70
CA GLY A 142 7.09 6.47 -8.95
C GLY A 142 7.41 7.31 -7.73
#